data_AF-A0A974XB05-F1
#
_entry.id   AF-A0A974XB05-F1
#
_cell.length_a   1.000
_cell.length_b   1.000
_cell.length_c   1.000
_cell.angle_alpha   90.00
_cell.angle_beta   90.00
_cell.angle_gamma   90.00
#
_symmetry.space_group_name_H-M   'P 1'
#
loop_
_entity.id
_entity.type
_entity.pdbx_description
1 polymer ?
#
loop_
_entity_poly.entity_id
_entity_poly.type
_entity_poly.pdbx_seq_one_letter_code
_entity_poly.pdbx_strand_id
1 'polypeptide(L)'
;MCNTNHNKHKDTKKVIDRMSKAIGHMEAVKRMVEDGRDCSEVLIQISAVKSALNNIGKIILQDHINNCVIDAVENGDLKILEDLTEAINKFVK
;
A
#
# COMPACT_ATOMS: atom_id res chain seq x y z
N MET A 1 16.57 -1.71 -0.59
CA MET A 1 16.00 -1.84 0.78
C MET A 1 16.74 -0.85 1.64
N CYS A 2 16.12 0.26 2.02
CA CYS A 2 16.79 1.32 2.76
C CYS A 2 17.14 0.81 4.17
N ASN A 3 18.39 1.00 4.58
CA ASN A 3 18.98 0.44 5.78
C ASN A 3 19.41 1.58 6.71
N THR A 4 18.47 2.07 7.52
CA THR A 4 18.73 2.96 8.66
C THR A 4 17.65 2.71 9.70
N ASN A 5 18.06 2.08 10.80
CA ASN A 5 17.40 1.93 12.11
C ASN A 5 15.87 2.08 12.18
N HIS A 6 15.21 0.92 12.23
CA HIS A 6 13.88 0.61 12.77
C HIS A 6 13.25 1.68 13.69
N ASN A 7 12.51 2.61 13.11
CA ASN A 7 11.27 3.06 13.74
C ASN A 7 10.18 2.14 13.21
N LYS A 8 9.60 1.32 14.09
CA LYS A 8 8.35 0.62 13.77
C LYS A 8 7.36 1.68 13.28
N HIS A 9 7.00 1.62 12.01
CA HIS A 9 5.94 2.42 11.41
C HIS A 9 4.74 2.43 12.38
N LYS A 10 4.34 3.62 12.85
CA LYS A 10 3.35 3.76 13.94
C LYS A 10 2.03 3.05 13.57
N ASP A 11 1.76 2.97 12.28
CA ASP A 11 0.57 2.35 11.70
C ASP A 11 0.79 0.90 11.20
N THR A 12 1.87 0.21 11.59
CA THR A 12 2.17 -1.17 11.16
C THR A 12 0.97 -2.10 11.33
N LYS A 13 0.32 -2.10 12.50
CA LYS A 13 -0.86 -2.94 12.77
C LYS A 13 -2.04 -2.56 11.85
N LYS A 14 -2.29 -1.26 11.65
CA LYS A 14 -3.36 -0.76 10.80
C LYS A 14 -3.16 -1.14 9.33
N VAL A 15 -1.90 -1.22 8.88
CA VAL A 15 -1.55 -1.69 7.54
C VAL A 15 -1.81 -3.19 7.43
N ILE A 16 -1.33 -3.99 8.39
CA ILE A 16 -1.56 -5.44 8.43
C ILE A 16 -3.06 -5.78 8.43
N ASP A 17 -3.86 -5.13 9.29
CA ASP A 17 -5.30 -5.37 9.37
C ASP A 17 -6.01 -5.09 8.04
N ARG A 18 -5.55 -4.09 7.27
CA ARG A 18 -6.09 -3.79 5.94
C ARG A 18 -5.61 -4.76 4.89
N MET A 19 -4.34 -5.20 4.95
CA MET A 19 -3.82 -6.24 4.07
C MET A 19 -4.61 -7.54 4.24
N SER A 20 -4.90 -7.96 5.48
CA SER A 20 -5.74 -9.13 5.75
C SER A 20 -7.12 -9.03 5.10
N LYS A 21 -7.75 -7.85 5.12
CA LYS A 21 -9.03 -7.61 4.41
C LYS A 21 -8.88 -7.72 2.89
N ALA A 22 -7.84 -7.11 2.33
CA ALA A 22 -7.56 -7.18 0.89
C ALA A 22 -7.30 -8.62 0.42
N ILE A 23 -6.60 -9.43 1.23
CA ILE A 23 -6.39 -10.86 0.98
C ILE A 23 -7.73 -11.61 0.96
N GLY A 24 -8.59 -11.38 1.96
CA GLY A 24 -9.93 -12.00 1.98
C GLY A 24 -10.79 -11.64 0.76
N HIS A 25 -10.70 -10.39 0.28
CA HIS A 25 -11.37 -10.00 -0.98
C HIS A 25 -10.79 -10.73 -2.19
N MET A 26 -9.47 -10.90 -2.27
CA MET A 26 -8.82 -11.62 -3.36
C MET A 26 -9.18 -13.11 -3.35
N GLU A 27 -9.23 -13.74 -2.18
CA GLU A 27 -9.70 -15.12 -2.04
C GLU A 27 -11.16 -15.27 -2.49
N ALA A 28 -12.00 -14.26 -2.22
CA ALA A 28 -13.36 -14.25 -2.73
C ALA A 28 -13.38 -14.17 -4.26
N VAL A 29 -12.59 -13.27 -4.88
CA VAL A 29 -12.46 -13.20 -6.35
C VAL A 29 -12.06 -14.56 -6.93
N LYS A 30 -11.07 -15.24 -6.34
CA LYS A 30 -10.65 -16.57 -6.77
C LYS A 30 -11.82 -17.56 -6.77
N ARG A 31 -12.56 -17.66 -5.66
CA ARG A 31 -13.74 -18.54 -5.58
C ARG A 31 -14.81 -18.18 -6.61
N MET A 32 -15.08 -16.88 -6.83
CA MET A 32 -16.04 -16.45 -7.85
C MET A 32 -15.68 -16.94 -9.25
N VAL A 33 -14.38 -16.97 -9.59
CA VAL A 33 -13.89 -17.51 -10.86
C VAL A 33 -14.00 -19.03 -10.92
N GLU A 34 -13.62 -19.72 -9.84
CA GLU A 34 -13.75 -21.19 -9.73
C GLU A 34 -15.21 -21.66 -9.85
N ASP A 35 -16.14 -20.90 -9.28
CA ASP A 35 -17.58 -21.16 -9.31
C ASP A 35 -18.24 -20.73 -10.64
N GLY A 36 -17.50 -20.13 -11.56
CA GLY A 36 -18.02 -19.68 -12.85
C GLY A 36 -19.04 -18.54 -12.76
N ARG A 37 -18.88 -17.62 -11.78
CA ARG A 37 -19.76 -16.45 -11.63
C ARG A 37 -19.65 -15.48 -12.79
N ASP A 38 -20.66 -14.62 -12.90
CA ASP A 38 -20.74 -13.62 -13.95
C ASP A 38 -19.52 -12.68 -13.96
N CYS A 39 -19.00 -12.41 -15.16
CA CYS A 39 -17.80 -11.60 -15.36
C CYS A 39 -17.94 -10.19 -14.78
N SER A 40 -19.14 -9.59 -14.83
CA SER A 40 -19.36 -8.24 -14.29
C SER A 40 -19.25 -8.22 -12.76
N GLU A 41 -19.74 -9.27 -12.09
CA GLU A 41 -19.61 -9.40 -10.64
C GLU A 41 -18.15 -9.58 -10.22
N VAL A 42 -17.39 -10.40 -10.96
CA VAL A 42 -15.95 -10.60 -10.74
C VAL A 42 -15.20 -9.27 -10.89
N LEU A 43 -15.50 -8.49 -11.93
CA LEU A 43 -14.87 -7.18 -12.16
C LEU A 43 -15.21 -6.15 -11.06
N ILE A 44 -16.43 -6.17 -10.53
CA ILE A 44 -16.82 -5.34 -9.38
C ILE A 44 -15.98 -5.71 -8.16
N GLN A 45 -15.81 -7.00 -7.88
CA GLN A 45 -15.04 -7.46 -6.73
C GLN A 45 -13.53 -7.17 -6.88
N ILE A 46 -12.97 -7.30 -8.08
CA ILE A 46 -11.60 -6.86 -8.38
C ILE A 46 -11.44 -5.36 -8.12
N SER A 47 -12.43 -4.54 -8.45
CA SER A 47 -12.41 -3.10 -8.18
C SER A 47 -12.39 -2.80 -6.67
N ALA A 48 -13.06 -3.62 -5.86
CA ALA A 48 -12.97 -3.54 -4.40
C ALA A 48 -11.56 -3.90 -3.88
N VAL A 49 -10.91 -4.91 -4.45
CA VAL A 49 -9.50 -5.24 -4.14
C VAL A 49 -8.59 -4.07 -4.50
N LYS A 50 -8.70 -3.52 -5.72
CA LYS A 50 -7.91 -2.36 -6.16
C LYS A 50 -8.07 -1.18 -5.21
N SER A 51 -9.30 -0.89 -4.78
CA SER A 51 -9.59 0.18 -3.81
C SER A 51 -8.95 -0.07 -2.45
N ALA A 52 -8.95 -1.32 -1.97
CA ALA A 52 -8.27 -1.68 -0.73
C ALA A 52 -6.75 -1.51 -0.82
N LEU A 53 -6.13 -1.94 -1.93
CA LEU A 53 -4.69 -1.75 -2.18
C LEU A 53 -4.31 -0.28 -2.25
N ASN A 54 -5.12 0.55 -2.92
CA ASN A 54 -4.92 1.99 -2.97
C ASN A 54 -4.99 2.63 -1.57
N ASN A 55 -5.90 2.17 -0.71
CA ASN A 55 -5.99 2.67 0.67
C ASN A 55 -4.76 2.29 1.50
N ILE A 56 -4.28 1.05 1.36
CA ILE A 56 -3.06 0.57 2.03
C ILE A 56 -1.85 1.41 1.61
N GLY A 57 -1.64 1.60 0.31
CA GLY A 57 -0.52 2.38 -0.19
C GLY A 57 -0.54 3.83 0.29
N LYS A 58 -1.71 4.47 0.35
CA LYS A 58 -1.86 5.83 0.92
C LYS A 58 -1.41 5.92 2.38
N ILE A 59 -1.73 4.92 3.20
CA ILE A 59 -1.34 4.90 4.62
C ILE A 59 0.16 4.72 4.76
N ILE A 60 0.76 3.79 4.01
CA ILE A 60 2.21 3.59 4.00
C ILE A 60 2.93 4.87 3.57
N LEU A 61 2.44 5.51 2.51
CA LEU A 61 3.01 6.76 2.01
C LEU A 61 2.94 7.88 3.05
N GLN A 62 1.78 8.06 3.68
CA GLN A 62 1.59 9.08 4.71
C GLN A 62 2.51 8.84 5.92
N ASP A 63 2.66 7.58 6.35
CA ASP A 63 3.55 7.24 7.45
C ASP A 63 5.03 7.42 7.07
N HIS A 64 5.41 7.15 5.82
CA HIS A 64 6.77 7.40 5.35
C HIS A 64 7.09 8.90 5.25
N ILE A 65 6.16 9.72 4.76
CA ILE A 65 6.33 11.19 4.73
C ILE A 65 6.53 11.73 6.15
N ASN A 66 5.68 11.31 7.09
CA ASN A 66 5.71 11.83 8.46
C ASN A 66 6.96 11.42 9.27
N ASN A 67 7.57 10.27 8.95
CA ASN A 67 8.66 9.72 9.78
C ASN A 67 10.03 9.73 9.09
N CYS A 68 10.11 9.83 7.76
CA CYS A 68 11.38 9.74 7.04
C CYS A 68 11.71 11.02 6.28
N VAL A 69 10.72 11.72 5.72
CA VAL A 69 10.97 12.94 4.93
C VAL A 69 11.28 14.12 5.83
N ILE A 70 10.60 14.25 6.98
CA ILE A 70 10.87 15.33 7.94
C ILE A 70 12.34 15.25 8.40
N ASP A 71 12.78 14.07 8.85
CA ASP A 71 14.15 13.83 9.26
C ASP A 71 15.15 14.06 8.10
N ALA A 72 14.81 13.65 6.87
CA ALA A 72 15.67 13.85 5.71
C ALA A 72 15.87 15.34 5.37
N VAL A 73 14.81 16.15 5.48
CA VAL A 73 14.89 17.60 5.24
C VAL A 73 15.76 18.28 6.29
N GLU A 74 15.64 17.90 7.56
CA GLU A 74 16.47 18.45 8.65
C GLU A 74 17.95 18.09 8.49
N ASN A 75 18.25 16.89 7.97
CA ASN A 75 19.62 16.40 7.81
C ASN A 75 20.22 16.67 6.41
N GLY A 76 19.47 17.28 5.49
CA GLY A 76 19.92 17.56 4.12
C GLY A 76 20.07 16.31 3.24
N ASP A 77 19.39 15.21 3.57
CA ASP A 77 19.46 13.95 2.83
C ASP A 77 18.49 13.94 1.63
N LEU A 78 18.94 14.51 0.51
CA LEU A 78 18.17 14.59 -0.74
C LEU A 78 17.86 13.21 -1.35
N LYS A 79 18.60 12.17 -1.00
CA LYS A 79 18.43 10.84 -1.58
C LYS A 79 17.12 10.17 -1.13
N ILE A 80 16.71 10.39 0.12
CA ILE A 80 15.42 9.91 0.63
C ILE A 80 14.25 10.52 -0.15
N LEU A 81 14.36 11.79 -0.55
CA LEU A 81 13.33 12.48 -1.32
C LEU A 81 13.25 11.95 -2.77
N GLU A 82 14.38 11.65 -3.39
CA GLU A 82 14.45 11.01 -4.71
C GLU A 82 13.83 9.61 -4.69
N ASP A 83 14.22 8.77 -3.73
CA ASP A 83 13.70 7.41 -3.55
C ASP A 83 12.17 7.41 -3.33
N LEU A 84 11.67 8.36 -2.53
CA LEU A 84 10.24 8.54 -2.31
C LEU A 84 9.50 8.97 -3.58
N THR A 85 10.08 9.92 -4.33
CA THR A 85 9.50 10.40 -5.59
C THR A 85 9.39 9.26 -6.61
N GLU A 86 10.40 8.40 -6.70
CA GLU A 86 10.35 7.21 -7.55
C GLU A 86 9.24 6.24 -7.11
N ALA A 87 9.11 6.00 -5.81
CA ALA A 87 8.08 5.12 -5.26
C ALA A 87 6.65 5.66 -5.55
N ILE A 88 6.42 6.96 -5.41
CA ILE A 88 5.13 7.60 -5.72
C ILE A 88 4.79 7.45 -7.20
N ASN A 89 5.74 7.73 -8.09
CA ASN A 89 5.52 7.62 -9.53
C ASN A 89 5.13 6.20 -9.97
N LYS A 90 5.65 5.16 -9.29
CA LYS A 90 5.24 3.77 -9.53
C LYS A 90 3.86 3.44 -8.95
N PHE A 91 3.49 4.06 -7.82
CA PHE A 91 2.22 3.80 -7.14
C PHE A 91 1.01 4.48 -7.80
N VAL A 92 1.19 5.67 -8.39
CA VAL A 92 0.12 6.44 -9.04
C VAL A 92 -0.20 5.92 -10.46
N LYS A 93 0.74 5.18 -11.06
CA LYS A 93 0.61 4.61 -12.40
C LYS A 93 -0.38 3.44 -12.43
#